data_AF-A0A9E4BFZ4-F1
#
_entry.id   AF-A0A9E4BFZ4-F1
#
_cell.length_a   1.000
_cell.length_b   1.000
_cell.length_c   1.000
_cell.angle_alpha   90.00
_cell.angle_beta   90.00
_cell.angle_gamma   90.00
#
_symmetry.space_group_name_H-M   'P 1'
#
loop_
_entity.id
_entity.type
_entity.pdbx_description
1 polymer ?
#
loop_
_entity_poly.entity_id
_entity_poly.type
_entity_poly.pdbx_seq_one_letter_code
_entity_poly.pdbx_strand_id
1 'polypeptide(L)'
;CMQCHRDIKPQEHSHHEQPIACVDCHMPSIPEVRRVRVFDHRIAPPVPANTVRFGIPNACGECHGDRPPEWAVEKTEAWWGKQDDYLLQTAAVALGRQGNPMAVSPLKEELLNLSNNPTRRASAALLLGRTRSAQAVPILLSVLKDPHPLIRAKAVEGLGLIGQARVVPALVPLLDDPIRIVRFALVPTIENLGAYHLKGQDYERYEAVFAEYEQASKEVWATDPYVHTFLGWAYVRRGNTELARRAFQRALRIWPGIEDAARGLAQIHNPEKNDR
;
A
#
# COMPACT_ATOMS: atom_id res chain seq x y z
N CYS A 1 -26.04 -6.31 6.03
CA CYS A 1 -26.37 -4.99 5.48
C CYS A 1 -27.52 -4.31 6.23
N MET A 2 -28.71 -4.91 6.27
CA MET A 2 -29.92 -4.29 6.85
C MET A 2 -29.87 -3.98 8.36
N GLN A 3 -28.96 -4.60 9.12
CA GLN A 3 -28.74 -4.25 10.53
C GLN A 3 -28.31 -2.77 10.71
N CYS A 4 -27.54 -2.25 9.75
CA CYS A 4 -27.02 -0.88 9.75
C CYS A 4 -27.76 0.05 8.77
N HIS A 5 -28.26 -0.47 7.65
CA HIS A 5 -28.96 0.32 6.61
C HIS A 5 -30.47 0.10 6.65
N ARG A 6 -31.13 0.53 7.71
CA ARG A 6 -32.56 0.24 7.95
C ARG A 6 -33.50 0.98 6.99
N ASP A 7 -33.05 2.10 6.43
CA ASP A 7 -33.86 2.96 5.56
C ASP A 7 -33.85 2.52 4.09
N ILE A 8 -32.97 1.59 3.72
CA ILE A 8 -32.91 1.05 2.36
C ILE A 8 -34.04 0.04 2.18
N LYS A 9 -34.89 0.26 1.18
CA LYS A 9 -35.86 -0.75 0.73
C LYS A 9 -35.22 -1.61 -0.36
N PRO A 10 -34.89 -2.90 -0.09
CA PRO A 10 -34.04 -3.68 -0.99
C PRO A 10 -34.57 -3.84 -2.41
N GLN A 11 -35.88 -4.06 -2.58
CA GLN A 11 -36.51 -4.25 -3.88
C GLN A 11 -36.53 -2.95 -4.71
N GLU A 12 -36.82 -1.80 -4.07
CA GLU A 12 -36.79 -0.50 -4.75
C GLU A 12 -35.34 -0.12 -5.09
N HIS A 13 -34.40 -0.41 -4.20
CA HIS A 13 -32.99 -0.10 -4.39
C HIS A 13 -32.32 -0.97 -5.45
N SER A 14 -32.66 -2.27 -5.53
CA SER A 14 -31.97 -3.20 -6.44
C SER A 14 -32.40 -3.04 -7.89
N HIS A 15 -33.58 -2.49 -8.16
CA HIS A 15 -34.21 -2.45 -9.49
C HIS A 15 -34.38 -3.83 -10.14
N HIS A 16 -34.40 -4.90 -9.34
CA HIS A 16 -34.69 -6.26 -9.80
C HIS A 16 -36.11 -6.66 -9.40
N GLU A 17 -36.87 -7.25 -10.33
CA GLU A 17 -38.20 -7.80 -10.04
C GLU A 17 -38.14 -8.98 -9.05
N GLN A 18 -37.08 -9.79 -9.15
CA GLN A 18 -36.82 -10.89 -8.23
C GLN A 18 -35.86 -10.44 -7.11
N PRO A 19 -36.00 -10.97 -5.89
CA PRO A 19 -35.08 -10.68 -4.80
C PRO A 19 -33.63 -11.07 -5.16
N ILE A 20 -32.72 -10.11 -4.98
CA ILE A 20 -31.26 -10.29 -5.12
C ILE A 20 -30.58 -9.89 -3.82
N ALA A 21 -29.49 -10.56 -3.43
CA ALA A 21 -28.78 -10.24 -2.21
C ALA A 21 -27.90 -9.00 -2.40
N CYS A 22 -27.74 -8.19 -1.36
CA CYS A 22 -26.89 -6.99 -1.43
C CYS A 22 -25.46 -7.32 -1.88
N VAL A 23 -24.94 -8.48 -1.45
CA VAL A 23 -23.58 -8.92 -1.73
C VAL A 23 -23.37 -9.29 -3.20
N ASP A 24 -24.42 -9.64 -3.94
CA ASP A 24 -24.31 -9.98 -5.36
C ASP A 24 -23.86 -8.77 -6.18
N CYS A 25 -24.24 -7.55 -5.76
CA CYS A 25 -23.82 -6.30 -6.39
C CYS A 25 -22.63 -5.62 -5.69
N HIS A 26 -22.58 -5.67 -4.35
CA HIS A 26 -21.61 -4.91 -3.56
C HIS A 26 -20.34 -5.71 -3.22
N MET A 27 -20.36 -7.03 -3.39
CA MET A 27 -19.21 -7.92 -3.20
C MET A 27 -19.07 -8.89 -4.39
N PRO A 28 -19.01 -8.39 -5.64
CA PRO A 28 -18.95 -9.26 -6.80
C PRO A 28 -17.71 -10.14 -6.77
N SER A 29 -17.77 -11.25 -7.50
CA SER A 29 -16.60 -12.10 -7.65
C SER A 29 -15.55 -11.40 -8.51
N ILE A 30 -14.30 -11.47 -8.07
CA ILE A 30 -13.16 -11.19 -8.94
C ILE A 30 -12.87 -12.46 -9.76
N PRO A 31 -12.49 -12.32 -11.05
CA PRO A 31 -12.12 -13.45 -11.88
C PRO A 31 -11.07 -14.33 -11.20
N GLU A 32 -11.16 -15.64 -11.44
CA GLU A 32 -10.41 -16.68 -10.74
C GLU A 32 -8.93 -16.34 -10.51
N VAL A 33 -8.56 -16.24 -9.23
CA VAL A 33 -7.15 -16.30 -8.84
C VAL A 33 -6.87 -17.75 -8.46
N ARG A 34 -6.04 -18.45 -9.24
CA ARG A 34 -5.65 -19.85 -9.00
C ARG A 34 -6.84 -20.83 -8.87
N ARG A 35 -7.87 -20.69 -9.73
CA ARG A 35 -9.11 -21.52 -9.73
C ARG A 35 -9.97 -21.38 -8.47
N VAL A 36 -9.79 -20.30 -7.71
CA VAL A 36 -10.66 -19.95 -6.59
C VAL A 36 -11.40 -18.67 -6.93
N ARG A 37 -12.73 -18.72 -6.80
CA ARG A 37 -13.57 -17.53 -6.86
C ARG A 37 -13.37 -16.75 -5.57
N VAL A 38 -12.86 -15.53 -5.68
CA VAL A 38 -12.67 -14.62 -4.55
C VAL A 38 -13.70 -13.51 -4.69
N PHE A 39 -14.26 -13.03 -3.58
CA PHE A 39 -15.24 -11.94 -3.59
C PHE A 39 -14.56 -10.61 -3.21
N ASP A 40 -15.03 -9.49 -3.78
CA ASP A 40 -14.54 -8.16 -3.37
C ASP A 40 -15.07 -7.82 -1.97
N HIS A 41 -14.18 -7.71 -1.00
CA HIS A 41 -14.54 -7.40 0.40
C HIS A 41 -14.59 -5.88 0.68
N ARG A 42 -14.50 -5.03 -0.35
CA ARG A 42 -14.65 -3.58 -0.19
C ARG A 42 -16.08 -3.16 0.13
N ILE A 43 -17.08 -3.98 -0.22
CA ILE A 43 -18.51 -3.67 -0.04
C ILE A 43 -18.83 -2.25 -0.55
N ALA A 44 -18.48 -1.99 -1.81
CA ALA A 44 -18.60 -0.66 -2.43
C ALA A 44 -19.82 -0.61 -3.36
N PRO A 45 -20.38 0.57 -3.67
CA PRO A 45 -21.32 0.71 -4.76
C PRO A 45 -20.75 0.11 -6.06
N PRO A 46 -21.55 -0.60 -6.87
CA PRO A 46 -21.09 -1.08 -8.16
C PRO A 46 -20.83 0.10 -9.08
N VAL A 47 -19.65 0.13 -9.72
CA VAL A 47 -19.23 1.20 -10.64
C VAL A 47 -18.86 0.60 -11.99
N PRO A 48 -19.85 0.27 -12.86
CA PRO A 48 -19.57 -0.36 -14.16
C PRO A 48 -18.68 0.49 -15.08
N ALA A 49 -18.61 1.80 -14.85
CA ALA A 49 -17.69 2.69 -15.57
C ALA A 49 -16.22 2.29 -15.39
N ASN A 50 -15.87 1.61 -14.28
CA ASN A 50 -14.55 1.03 -14.09
C ASN A 50 -14.25 -0.12 -15.07
N THR A 51 -15.26 -0.85 -15.53
CA THR A 51 -15.09 -1.86 -16.58
C THR A 51 -14.78 -1.20 -17.90
N VAL A 52 -15.57 -0.20 -18.30
CA VAL A 52 -15.37 0.55 -19.55
C VAL A 52 -13.96 1.15 -19.61
N ARG A 53 -13.52 1.77 -18.49
CA ARG A 53 -12.27 2.54 -18.47
C ARG A 53 -11.01 1.73 -18.16
N PHE A 54 -11.12 0.73 -17.30
CA PHE A 54 -9.96 0.02 -16.74
C PHE A 54 -10.02 -1.49 -16.94
N GLY A 55 -11.06 -2.01 -17.59
CA GLY A 55 -11.27 -3.46 -17.74
C GLY A 55 -11.55 -4.17 -16.40
N ILE A 56 -11.88 -3.43 -15.34
CA ILE A 56 -12.17 -4.00 -14.02
C ILE A 56 -13.56 -4.65 -14.10
N PRO A 57 -13.70 -5.95 -13.81
CA PRO A 57 -14.99 -6.63 -13.85
C PRO A 57 -16.04 -5.95 -12.96
N ASN A 58 -17.30 -5.99 -13.40
CA ASN A 58 -18.44 -5.47 -12.64
C ASN A 58 -19.43 -6.59 -12.33
N ALA A 59 -20.20 -6.38 -11.26
CA ALA A 59 -21.21 -7.33 -10.78
C ALA A 59 -22.28 -7.66 -11.84
N CYS A 60 -22.71 -6.66 -12.62
CA CYS A 60 -23.79 -6.81 -13.59
C CYS A 60 -23.43 -7.85 -14.66
N GLY A 61 -22.17 -7.89 -15.08
CA GLY A 61 -21.65 -8.82 -16.08
C GLY A 61 -21.67 -10.30 -15.66
N GLU A 62 -21.84 -10.62 -14.37
CA GLU A 62 -21.98 -12.01 -13.92
C GLU A 62 -23.28 -12.66 -14.41
N CYS A 63 -24.36 -11.88 -14.50
CA CYS A 63 -25.68 -12.33 -14.94
C CYS A 63 -26.08 -11.77 -16.33
N HIS A 64 -25.58 -10.58 -16.69
CA HIS A 64 -25.88 -9.88 -17.94
C HIS A 64 -24.67 -9.84 -18.90
N GLY A 65 -23.96 -10.96 -19.03
CA GLY A 65 -22.76 -11.06 -19.87
C GLY A 65 -23.02 -10.89 -21.38
N ASP A 66 -24.28 -10.93 -21.80
CA ASP A 66 -24.74 -10.62 -23.16
C ASP A 66 -24.77 -9.10 -23.46
N ARG A 67 -24.70 -8.26 -22.41
CA ARG A 67 -24.77 -6.81 -22.52
C ARG A 67 -23.38 -6.18 -22.45
N PRO A 68 -23.11 -5.11 -23.23
CA PRO A 68 -21.86 -4.39 -23.12
C PRO A 68 -21.79 -3.61 -21.78
N PRO A 69 -20.60 -3.36 -21.21
CA PRO A 69 -20.47 -2.64 -19.94
C PRO A 69 -21.12 -1.24 -19.93
N GLU A 70 -21.20 -0.57 -21.07
CA GLU A 70 -21.86 0.72 -21.26
C GLU A 70 -23.35 0.66 -20.94
N TRP A 71 -24.02 -0.48 -21.18
CA TRP A 71 -25.40 -0.69 -20.77
C TRP A 71 -25.54 -0.64 -19.24
N ALA A 72 -24.62 -1.27 -18.52
CA ALA A 72 -24.63 -1.24 -17.06
C ALA A 72 -24.37 0.18 -16.56
N VAL A 73 -23.45 0.93 -17.18
CA VAL A 73 -23.23 2.35 -16.88
C VAL A 73 -24.54 3.15 -17.03
N GLU A 74 -25.19 3.06 -18.18
CA GLU A 74 -26.46 3.75 -18.45
C GLU A 74 -27.51 3.47 -17.36
N LYS A 75 -27.69 2.20 -16.98
CA LYS A 75 -28.66 1.82 -15.94
C LYS A 75 -28.27 2.36 -14.57
N THR A 76 -27.02 2.17 -14.15
CA THR A 76 -26.58 2.63 -12.83
C THR A 76 -26.62 4.15 -12.68
N GLU A 77 -26.29 4.91 -13.74
CA GLU A 77 -26.40 6.37 -13.73
C GLU A 77 -27.86 6.84 -13.71
N ALA A 78 -28.76 6.17 -14.44
CA ALA A 78 -30.18 6.49 -14.42
C ALA A 78 -30.82 6.27 -13.04
N TRP A 79 -30.36 5.27 -12.28
CA TRP A 79 -30.92 4.91 -10.99
C TRP A 79 -30.32 5.69 -9.82
N TRP A 80 -28.99 5.86 -9.79
CA TRP A 80 -28.27 6.37 -8.63
C TRP A 80 -27.41 7.60 -8.94
N GLY A 81 -27.45 8.10 -10.17
CA GLY A 81 -26.65 9.22 -10.63
C GLY A 81 -25.21 8.82 -10.97
N LYS A 82 -24.43 9.81 -11.42
CA LYS A 82 -23.02 9.61 -11.78
C LYS A 82 -22.19 9.28 -10.55
N GLN A 83 -21.27 8.33 -10.73
CA GLN A 83 -20.38 7.83 -9.68
C GLN A 83 -18.94 8.35 -9.88
N ASP A 84 -18.81 9.59 -10.35
CA ASP A 84 -17.55 10.22 -10.75
C ASP A 84 -16.49 10.17 -9.65
N ASP A 85 -16.89 10.34 -8.39
CA ASP A 85 -16.01 10.21 -7.24
C ASP A 85 -15.36 8.83 -7.18
N TYR A 86 -16.14 7.74 -7.26
CA TYR A 86 -15.57 6.39 -7.21
C TYR A 86 -14.70 6.06 -8.43
N LEU A 87 -15.06 6.60 -9.60
CA LEU A 87 -14.27 6.45 -10.81
C LEU A 87 -12.92 7.16 -10.68
N LEU A 88 -12.91 8.39 -10.16
CA LEU A 88 -11.69 9.18 -9.91
C LEU A 88 -10.78 8.48 -8.90
N GLN A 89 -11.36 7.92 -7.83
CA GLN A 89 -10.63 7.15 -6.83
C GLN A 89 -9.96 5.92 -7.43
N THR A 90 -10.69 5.18 -8.27
CA THR A 90 -10.16 4.01 -8.97
C THR A 90 -9.02 4.41 -9.90
N ALA A 91 -9.17 5.51 -10.63
CA ALA A 91 -8.13 6.08 -11.49
C ALA A 91 -6.87 6.46 -10.68
N ALA A 92 -7.04 7.13 -9.54
CA ALA A 92 -5.96 7.55 -8.66
C ALA A 92 -5.15 6.34 -8.16
N VAL A 93 -5.85 5.29 -7.72
CA VAL A 93 -5.21 4.04 -7.26
C VAL A 93 -4.48 3.35 -8.40
N ALA A 94 -5.08 3.26 -9.59
CA ALA A 94 -4.46 2.64 -10.76
C ALA A 94 -3.18 3.38 -11.18
N LEU A 95 -3.24 4.70 -11.31
CA LEU A 95 -2.09 5.54 -11.63
C LEU A 95 -1.01 5.46 -10.54
N GLY A 96 -1.39 5.48 -9.26
CA GLY A 96 -0.45 5.36 -8.15
C GLY A 96 0.27 4.01 -8.13
N ARG A 97 -0.43 2.90 -8.47
CA ARG A 97 0.18 1.57 -8.57
C ARG A 97 1.19 1.48 -9.71
N GLN A 98 0.93 2.18 -10.81
CA GLN A 98 1.85 2.34 -11.95
C GLN A 98 3.00 3.30 -11.67
N GLY A 99 2.98 4.02 -10.53
CA GLY A 99 3.97 5.04 -10.21
C GLY A 99 3.82 6.32 -11.04
N ASN A 100 2.64 6.56 -11.63
CA ASN A 100 2.40 7.74 -12.46
C ASN A 100 2.20 8.99 -11.59
N PRO A 101 2.98 10.07 -11.79
CA PRO A 101 2.86 11.32 -11.03
C PRO A 101 1.50 12.02 -11.14
N MET A 102 0.70 11.74 -12.17
CA MET A 102 -0.67 12.26 -12.28
C MET A 102 -1.57 11.80 -11.13
N ALA A 103 -1.20 10.74 -10.42
CA ALA A 103 -1.90 10.28 -9.22
C ALA A 103 -1.74 11.22 -8.02
N VAL A 104 -0.76 12.14 -8.01
CA VAL A 104 -0.42 12.92 -6.81
C VAL A 104 -1.58 13.78 -6.30
N SER A 105 -2.24 14.54 -7.17
CA SER A 105 -3.37 15.39 -6.75
C SER A 105 -4.55 14.59 -6.22
N PRO A 106 -5.09 13.59 -6.95
CA PRO A 106 -6.24 12.84 -6.43
C PRO A 106 -5.88 12.00 -5.19
N LEU A 107 -4.67 11.43 -5.09
CA LEU A 107 -4.25 10.71 -3.88
C LEU A 107 -4.05 11.65 -2.68
N LYS A 108 -3.66 12.90 -2.90
CA LYS A 108 -3.64 13.93 -1.84
C LYS A 108 -5.04 14.15 -1.29
N GLU A 109 -6.04 14.31 -2.16
CA GLU A 109 -7.44 14.49 -1.77
C GLU A 109 -7.94 13.28 -0.97
N GLU A 110 -7.61 12.07 -1.40
CA GLU A 110 -7.96 10.85 -0.65
C GLU A 110 -7.32 10.79 0.74
N LEU A 111 -6.03 11.13 0.84
CA LEU A 111 -5.27 11.09 2.09
C LEU A 111 -5.77 12.14 3.10
N LEU A 112 -6.10 13.34 2.63
CA LEU A 112 -6.47 14.47 3.49
C LEU A 112 -7.97 14.53 3.83
N ASN A 113 -8.82 13.76 3.15
CA ASN A 113 -10.23 13.67 3.49
C ASN A 113 -10.43 12.83 4.78
N LEU A 114 -10.74 13.49 5.89
CA LEU A 114 -10.92 12.87 7.20
C LEU A 114 -12.15 11.98 7.32
N SER A 115 -13.13 12.10 6.41
CA SER A 115 -14.29 11.22 6.35
C SER A 115 -13.96 9.85 5.75
N ASN A 116 -12.80 9.71 5.08
CA ASN A 116 -12.35 8.43 4.55
C ASN A 116 -11.88 7.48 5.67
N ASN A 117 -12.12 6.18 5.48
CA ASN A 117 -11.56 5.14 6.34
C ASN A 117 -10.02 5.28 6.42
N PRO A 118 -9.41 5.16 7.62
CA PRO A 118 -7.95 5.29 7.79
C PRO A 118 -7.12 4.35 6.91
N THR A 119 -7.61 3.16 6.60
CA THR A 119 -6.93 2.19 5.71
C THR A 119 -6.84 2.72 4.28
N ARG A 120 -7.89 3.41 3.82
CA ARG A 120 -7.90 4.05 2.51
C ARG A 120 -6.95 5.23 2.46
N ARG A 121 -6.98 6.10 3.48
CA ARG A 121 -6.05 7.22 3.62
C ARG A 121 -4.59 6.73 3.67
N ALA A 122 -4.31 5.68 4.43
CA ALA A 122 -2.98 5.08 4.49
C ALA A 122 -2.54 4.46 3.15
N SER A 123 -3.46 3.85 2.40
CA SER A 123 -3.18 3.37 1.04
C SER A 123 -2.78 4.51 0.12
N ALA A 124 -3.48 5.65 0.20
CA ALA A 124 -3.13 6.84 -0.57
C ALA A 124 -1.73 7.38 -0.21
N ALA A 125 -1.35 7.41 1.07
CA ALA A 125 0.01 7.79 1.51
C ALA A 125 1.10 6.88 0.88
N LEU A 126 0.89 5.56 0.89
CA LEU A 126 1.84 4.63 0.28
C LEU A 126 1.93 4.82 -1.24
N LEU A 127 0.79 4.97 -1.92
CA LEU A 127 0.73 5.16 -3.37
C LEU A 127 1.37 6.49 -3.81
N LEU A 128 1.21 7.56 -3.02
CA LEU A 128 1.93 8.82 -3.21
C LEU A 128 3.44 8.58 -3.25
N GLY A 129 3.98 7.77 -2.33
CA GLY A 129 5.38 7.37 -2.36
C GLY A 129 5.78 6.59 -3.61
N ARG A 130 4.94 5.67 -4.08
CA ARG A 130 5.18 4.88 -5.30
C ARG A 130 5.27 5.72 -6.57
N THR A 131 4.65 6.91 -6.60
CA THR A 131 4.81 7.85 -7.72
C THR A 131 6.24 8.37 -7.86
N ARG A 132 7.07 8.25 -6.81
CA ARG A 132 8.42 8.84 -6.70
C ARG A 132 8.46 10.35 -6.99
N SER A 133 7.30 11.03 -6.96
CA SER A 133 7.19 12.44 -7.27
C SER A 133 7.65 13.29 -6.09
N ALA A 134 8.53 14.26 -6.34
CA ALA A 134 8.92 15.25 -5.34
C ALA A 134 7.72 16.08 -4.83
N GLN A 135 6.65 16.20 -5.62
CA GLN A 135 5.43 16.90 -5.23
C GLN A 135 4.69 16.20 -4.08
N ALA A 136 4.89 14.89 -3.91
CA ALA A 136 4.28 14.12 -2.82
C ALA A 136 4.95 14.37 -1.45
N VAL A 137 6.19 14.85 -1.42
CA VAL A 137 6.95 15.05 -0.18
C VAL A 137 6.25 15.97 0.84
N PRO A 138 5.86 17.22 0.50
CA PRO A 138 5.19 18.09 1.47
C PRO A 138 3.85 17.50 1.97
N ILE A 139 3.17 16.71 1.13
CA ILE A 139 1.91 16.05 1.48
C ILE A 139 2.14 14.93 2.51
N LEU A 140 3.17 14.11 2.29
CA LEU A 140 3.51 13.02 3.22
C LEU A 140 4.07 13.57 4.54
N LEU A 141 4.86 14.64 4.50
CA LEU A 141 5.34 15.34 5.69
C LEU A 141 4.19 15.88 6.55
N SER A 142 3.11 16.39 5.93
CA SER A 142 1.98 16.95 6.70
C SER A 142 1.21 15.92 7.51
N VAL A 143 1.32 14.63 7.19
CA VAL A 143 0.60 13.54 7.89
C VAL A 143 1.49 12.69 8.81
N LEU A 144 2.75 13.10 9.04
CA LEU A 144 3.63 12.45 10.03
C LEU A 144 3.14 12.59 11.47
N LYS A 145 2.18 13.48 11.73
CA LYS A 145 1.52 13.66 13.04
C LYS A 145 0.05 13.24 13.03
N ASP A 146 -0.39 12.52 12.01
CA ASP A 146 -1.78 12.05 11.92
C ASP A 146 -2.13 11.20 13.15
N PRO A 147 -3.34 11.36 13.74
CA PRO A 147 -3.75 10.56 14.89
C PRO A 147 -3.71 9.06 14.63
N HIS A 148 -3.94 8.62 13.38
CA HIS A 148 -3.97 7.21 13.05
C HIS A 148 -2.57 6.67 12.71
N PRO A 149 -2.05 5.67 13.45
CA PRO A 149 -0.69 5.19 13.29
C PRO A 149 -0.41 4.57 11.91
N LEU A 150 -1.40 3.92 11.30
CA LEU A 150 -1.23 3.37 9.95
C LEU A 150 -0.92 4.46 8.90
N ILE A 151 -1.48 5.66 9.06
CA ILE A 151 -1.23 6.78 8.14
C ILE A 151 0.19 7.29 8.34
N ARG A 152 0.64 7.47 9.59
CA ARG A 152 2.03 7.84 9.91
C ARG A 152 3.02 6.82 9.33
N ALA A 153 2.80 5.53 9.56
CA ALA A 153 3.67 4.47 9.04
C ALA A 153 3.74 4.48 7.50
N LYS A 154 2.60 4.59 6.81
CA LYS A 154 2.58 4.64 5.33
C LYS A 154 3.14 5.94 4.76
N ALA A 155 3.07 7.04 5.50
CA ALA A 155 3.75 8.28 5.13
C ALA A 155 5.27 8.14 5.21
N VAL A 156 5.79 7.50 6.28
CA VAL A 156 7.23 7.17 6.41
C VAL A 156 7.69 6.29 5.27
N GLU A 157 7.00 5.17 5.01
CA GLU A 157 7.30 4.28 3.88
C GLU A 157 7.28 5.05 2.54
N GLY A 158 6.27 5.90 2.33
CA GLY A 158 6.14 6.69 1.12
C GLY A 158 7.29 7.67 0.91
N LEU A 159 7.77 8.32 1.98
CA LEU A 159 8.95 9.19 1.94
C LEU A 159 10.22 8.41 1.60
N GLY A 160 10.37 7.18 2.13
CA GLY A 160 11.45 6.27 1.80
C GLY A 160 11.45 5.86 0.32
N LEU A 161 10.28 5.61 -0.27
CA LEU A 161 10.14 5.28 -1.69
C LEU A 161 10.53 6.45 -2.62
N ILE A 162 10.29 7.69 -2.18
CA ILE A 162 10.69 8.89 -2.94
C ILE A 162 12.21 9.11 -2.85
N GLY A 163 12.85 8.71 -1.75
CA GLY A 163 14.32 8.64 -1.66
C GLY A 163 15.03 9.97 -1.42
N GLN A 164 14.34 11.00 -0.91
CA GLN A 164 14.96 12.31 -0.67
C GLN A 164 15.52 12.44 0.76
N ALA A 165 16.83 12.26 0.94
CA ALA A 165 17.50 12.28 2.25
C ALA A 165 17.20 13.53 3.12
N ARG A 166 16.86 14.67 2.50
CA ARG A 166 16.45 15.90 3.21
C ARG A 166 15.26 15.73 4.16
N VAL A 167 14.48 14.66 4.05
CA VAL A 167 13.33 14.38 4.92
C VAL A 167 13.72 13.72 6.24
N VAL A 168 14.95 13.20 6.37
CA VAL A 168 15.41 12.48 7.57
C VAL A 168 15.22 13.27 8.87
N PRO A 169 15.51 14.58 8.97
CA PRO A 169 15.25 15.34 10.20
C PRO A 169 13.77 15.33 10.64
N ALA A 170 12.84 15.26 9.68
CA ALA A 170 11.41 15.16 9.99
C ALA A 170 10.98 13.77 10.45
N LEU A 171 11.79 12.74 10.18
CA LEU A 171 11.56 11.35 10.57
C LEU A 171 12.07 11.04 11.98
N VAL A 172 13.11 11.73 12.45
CA VAL A 172 13.74 11.51 13.77
C VAL A 172 12.74 11.50 14.95
N PRO A 173 11.74 12.39 15.03
CA PRO A 173 10.78 12.35 16.14
C PRO A 173 9.96 11.04 16.21
N LEU A 174 9.76 10.35 15.08
CA LEU A 174 8.98 9.11 15.01
C LEU A 174 9.75 7.90 15.57
N LEU A 175 11.05 8.03 15.87
CA LEU A 175 11.82 6.99 16.57
C LEU A 175 11.23 6.68 17.95
N ASP A 176 10.55 7.66 18.58
CA ASP A 176 9.84 7.46 19.85
C ASP A 176 8.32 7.33 19.67
N ASP A 177 7.82 7.10 18.45
CA ASP A 177 6.38 6.92 18.23
C ASP A 177 5.88 5.76 19.11
N PRO A 178 4.77 5.91 19.86
CA PRO A 178 4.31 4.86 20.77
C PRO A 178 3.94 3.56 20.05
N ILE A 179 3.63 3.62 18.75
CA ILE A 179 3.18 2.47 17.98
C ILE A 179 4.33 1.87 17.17
N ARG A 180 4.59 0.57 17.43
CA ARG A 180 5.66 -0.20 16.79
C ARG A 180 5.65 -0.15 15.26
N ILE A 181 4.48 -0.21 14.61
CA ILE A 181 4.42 -0.20 13.13
C ILE A 181 4.99 1.10 12.54
N VAL A 182 4.87 2.22 13.26
CA VAL A 182 5.44 3.50 12.84
C VAL A 182 6.95 3.49 12.99
N ARG A 183 7.46 3.05 14.15
CA ARG A 183 8.90 2.91 14.38
C ARG A 183 9.55 1.94 13.38
N PHE A 184 8.90 0.82 13.12
CA PHE A 184 9.40 -0.20 12.18
C PHE A 184 9.40 0.27 10.72
N ALA A 185 8.52 1.18 10.31
CA ALA A 185 8.59 1.80 9.00
C ALA A 185 9.86 2.66 8.81
N LEU A 186 10.44 3.19 9.90
CA LEU A 186 11.66 3.98 9.85
C LEU A 186 12.89 3.16 9.50
N VAL A 187 12.94 1.88 9.89
CA VAL A 187 14.13 1.03 9.65
C VAL A 187 14.47 0.94 8.15
N PRO A 188 13.62 0.38 7.28
CA PRO A 188 13.93 0.33 5.85
C PRO A 188 14.01 1.73 5.21
N THR A 189 13.29 2.71 5.77
CA THR A 189 13.26 4.08 5.23
C THR A 189 14.58 4.81 5.48
N ILE A 190 15.05 4.90 6.72
CA ILE A 190 16.30 5.57 7.09
C ILE A 190 17.49 4.86 6.45
N GLU A 191 17.45 3.52 6.40
CA GLU A 191 18.42 2.70 5.68
C GLU A 191 18.51 3.12 4.20
N ASN A 192 17.37 3.21 3.50
CA ASN A 192 17.34 3.62 2.09
C ASN A 192 17.74 5.09 1.87
N LEU A 193 17.40 5.99 2.80
CA LEU A 193 17.74 7.40 2.73
C LEU A 193 19.19 7.70 3.15
N GLY A 194 19.86 6.75 3.79
CA GLY A 194 21.20 6.89 4.33
C GLY A 194 21.21 7.23 5.82
N ALA A 195 21.33 6.21 6.67
CA ALA A 195 21.38 6.34 8.13
C ALA A 195 22.58 7.16 8.65
N TYR A 196 23.63 7.34 7.83
CA TYR A 196 24.86 8.07 8.17
C TYR A 196 24.63 9.56 8.52
N HIS A 197 23.42 10.09 8.27
CA HIS A 197 23.03 11.42 8.71
C HIS A 197 22.69 11.50 10.22
N LEU A 198 22.38 10.38 10.86
CA LEU A 198 22.07 10.34 12.29
C LEU A 198 23.37 10.34 13.11
N LYS A 199 23.39 11.12 14.19
CA LYS A 199 24.55 11.24 15.09
C LYS A 199 24.11 11.33 16.55
N GLY A 200 25.00 10.94 17.45
CA GLY A 200 24.76 11.01 18.90
C GLY A 200 23.48 10.30 19.30
N GLN A 201 22.66 10.97 20.11
CA GLN A 201 21.44 10.40 20.68
C GLN A 201 20.42 9.92 19.63
N ASP A 202 20.34 10.58 18.47
CA ASP A 202 19.42 10.15 17.41
C ASP A 202 19.84 8.83 16.77
N TYR A 203 21.15 8.58 16.67
CA TYR A 203 21.68 7.30 16.20
C TYR A 203 21.44 6.19 17.23
N GLU A 204 21.63 6.48 18.52
CA GLU A 204 21.36 5.51 19.60
C GLU A 204 19.87 5.11 19.64
N ARG A 205 18.96 6.08 19.52
CA ARG A 205 17.51 5.83 19.42
C ARG A 205 17.17 4.99 18.20
N TYR A 206 17.79 5.29 17.05
CA TYR A 206 17.61 4.49 15.84
C TYR A 206 18.09 3.05 15.98
N GLU A 207 19.27 2.83 16.58
CA GLU A 207 19.78 1.48 16.81
C GLU A 207 18.91 0.69 17.79
N ALA A 208 18.29 1.35 18.78
CA ALA A 208 17.29 0.70 19.64
C ALA A 208 16.07 0.22 18.83
N VAL A 209 15.54 1.05 17.92
CA VAL A 209 14.46 0.65 17.01
C VAL A 209 14.89 -0.47 16.06
N PHE A 210 16.12 -0.42 15.55
CA PHE A 210 16.69 -1.47 14.70
C PHE A 210 16.77 -2.81 15.46
N ALA A 211 17.21 -2.81 16.71
CA ALA A 211 17.24 -4.00 17.56
C ALA A 211 15.84 -4.58 17.79
N GLU A 212 14.83 -3.72 18.06
CA GLU A 212 13.44 -4.15 18.15
C GLU A 212 12.93 -4.78 16.83
N TYR A 213 13.30 -4.20 15.69
CA TYR A 213 12.93 -4.69 14.35
C TYR A 213 13.60 -6.03 14.06
N GLU A 214 14.87 -6.18 14.40
CA GLU A 214 15.62 -7.43 14.28
C GLU A 214 14.99 -8.54 15.12
N GLN A 215 14.58 -8.24 16.37
CA GLN A 215 13.88 -9.22 17.20
C GLN A 215 12.52 -9.59 16.61
N ALA A 216 11.74 -8.60 16.15
CA ALA A 216 10.45 -8.85 15.50
C ALA A 216 10.58 -9.72 14.24
N SER A 217 11.69 -9.61 13.51
CA SER A 217 11.98 -10.46 12.35
C SER A 217 12.15 -11.94 12.68
N LYS A 218 12.51 -12.27 13.92
CA LYS A 218 12.71 -13.66 14.40
C LYS A 218 11.41 -14.26 14.93
N GLU A 219 10.48 -13.43 15.37
CA GLU A 219 9.22 -13.83 16.00
C GLU A 219 8.04 -13.63 15.04
N VAL A 220 7.57 -12.39 14.93
CA VAL A 220 6.33 -12.03 14.23
C VAL A 220 6.48 -12.11 12.71
N TRP A 221 7.66 -11.75 12.19
CA TRP A 221 7.94 -11.67 10.76
C TRP A 221 8.97 -12.70 10.29
N ALA A 222 9.05 -13.83 10.99
CA ALA A 222 9.97 -14.94 10.68
C ALA A 222 9.82 -15.49 9.25
N THR A 223 8.66 -15.28 8.64
CA THR A 223 8.27 -15.73 7.30
C THR A 223 8.03 -14.58 6.32
N ASP A 224 8.34 -13.33 6.67
CA ASP A 224 8.29 -12.20 5.74
C ASP A 224 9.64 -12.07 5.02
N PRO A 225 9.71 -12.37 3.71
CA PRO A 225 10.98 -12.38 3.02
C PRO A 225 11.53 -10.97 2.71
N TYR A 226 10.67 -9.94 2.71
CA TYR A 226 11.09 -8.55 2.54
C TYR A 226 11.78 -8.02 3.79
N VAL A 227 11.27 -8.36 4.98
CA VAL A 227 11.93 -8.03 6.26
C VAL A 227 13.36 -8.58 6.29
N HIS A 228 13.56 -9.84 5.91
CA HIS A 228 14.89 -10.45 5.83
C HIS A 228 15.77 -9.83 4.73
N THR A 229 15.18 -9.34 3.64
CA THR A 229 15.91 -8.61 2.59
C THR A 229 16.42 -7.26 3.12
N PHE A 230 15.58 -6.50 3.82
CA PHE A 230 15.98 -5.24 4.43
C PHE A 230 17.06 -5.41 5.50
N LEU A 231 16.94 -6.44 6.35
CA LEU A 231 18.00 -6.78 7.31
C LEU A 231 19.32 -7.09 6.62
N GLY A 232 19.28 -7.83 5.49
CA GLY A 232 20.46 -8.10 4.68
C GLY A 232 21.20 -6.81 4.30
N TRP A 233 20.49 -5.85 3.71
CA TRP A 233 21.07 -4.55 3.35
C TRP A 233 21.54 -3.74 4.55
N ALA A 234 20.79 -3.75 5.64
CA ALA A 234 21.15 -3.08 6.87
C ALA A 234 22.47 -3.63 7.47
N TYR A 235 22.69 -4.94 7.40
CA TYR A 235 23.94 -5.56 7.81
C TYR A 235 25.11 -5.28 6.86
N VAL A 236 24.87 -5.19 5.54
CA VAL A 236 25.90 -4.76 4.57
C VAL A 236 26.44 -3.39 4.95
N ARG A 237 25.56 -2.41 5.23
CA ARG A 237 25.98 -1.05 5.60
C ARG A 237 26.72 -0.98 6.94
N ARG A 238 26.44 -1.91 7.85
CA ARG A 238 27.16 -2.08 9.13
C ARG A 238 28.45 -2.89 9.01
N GLY A 239 28.82 -3.34 7.80
CA GLY A 239 30.01 -4.18 7.57
C GLY A 239 29.88 -5.62 8.07
N ASN A 240 28.69 -6.05 8.51
CA ASN A 240 28.46 -7.40 9.01
C ASN A 240 28.07 -8.35 7.88
N THR A 241 29.07 -8.71 7.07
CA THR A 241 28.91 -9.54 5.87
C THR A 241 28.26 -10.90 6.15
N GLU A 242 28.58 -11.52 7.29
CA GLU A 242 28.05 -12.84 7.65
C GLU A 242 26.55 -12.78 7.99
N LEU A 243 26.13 -11.80 8.80
CA LEU A 243 24.71 -11.60 9.09
C LEU A 243 23.93 -11.20 7.82
N ALA A 244 24.51 -10.35 6.98
CA ALA A 244 23.92 -9.95 5.71
C ALA A 244 23.63 -11.18 4.82
N ARG A 245 24.63 -12.04 4.65
CA ARG A 245 24.54 -13.28 3.88
C ARG A 245 23.42 -14.18 4.41
N ARG A 246 23.35 -14.39 5.73
CA ARG A 246 22.31 -15.23 6.36
C ARG A 246 20.91 -14.66 6.13
N ALA A 247 20.75 -13.34 6.25
CA ALA A 247 19.48 -12.66 6.07
C ALA A 247 18.97 -12.79 4.63
N PHE A 248 19.81 -12.49 3.62
CA PHE A 248 19.41 -12.66 2.23
C PHE A 248 19.13 -14.13 1.87
N GLN A 249 19.92 -15.08 2.36
CA GLN A 249 19.64 -16.50 2.16
C GLN A 249 18.30 -16.91 2.80
N ARG A 250 17.95 -16.34 3.96
CA ARG A 250 16.64 -16.58 4.59
C ARG A 250 15.51 -16.03 3.72
N ALA A 251 15.65 -14.82 3.20
CA ALA A 251 14.67 -14.21 2.28
C ALA A 251 14.43 -15.11 1.06
N LEU A 252 15.50 -15.57 0.39
CA LEU A 252 15.40 -16.44 -0.79
C LEU A 252 14.87 -17.84 -0.48
N ARG A 253 15.10 -18.39 0.72
CA ARG A 253 14.49 -19.65 1.14
C ARG A 253 12.97 -19.53 1.28
N ILE A 254 12.48 -18.40 1.78
CA ILE A 254 11.05 -18.14 1.92
C ILE A 254 10.43 -17.86 0.55
N TRP A 255 11.05 -17.00 -0.25
CA TRP A 255 10.63 -16.72 -1.61
C TRP A 255 11.83 -16.54 -2.55
N PRO A 256 12.11 -17.52 -3.42
CA PRO A 256 13.24 -17.48 -4.35
C PRO A 256 13.19 -16.34 -5.39
N GLY A 257 12.01 -15.74 -5.61
CA GLY A 257 11.81 -14.70 -6.62
C GLY A 257 12.19 -13.28 -6.19
N ILE A 258 12.75 -13.09 -4.99
CA ILE A 258 13.17 -11.75 -4.54
C ILE A 258 14.52 -11.39 -5.16
N GLU A 259 14.44 -10.72 -6.31
CA GLU A 259 15.62 -10.23 -7.04
C GLU A 259 16.54 -9.39 -6.17
N ASP A 260 15.99 -8.58 -5.26
CA ASP A 260 16.78 -7.70 -4.41
C ASP A 260 17.67 -8.46 -3.41
N ALA A 261 17.16 -9.54 -2.83
CA ALA A 261 17.95 -10.42 -1.96
C ALA A 261 19.00 -11.21 -2.75
N ALA A 262 18.68 -11.62 -3.97
CA ALA A 262 19.64 -12.27 -4.87
C ALA A 262 20.79 -11.33 -5.24
N ARG A 263 20.48 -10.06 -5.56
CA ARG A 263 21.50 -9.01 -5.80
C ARG A 263 22.38 -8.80 -4.57
N GLY A 264 21.78 -8.70 -3.39
CA GLY A 264 22.51 -8.55 -2.13
C GLY A 264 23.51 -9.67 -1.88
N LEU A 265 23.13 -10.93 -2.13
CA LEU A 265 24.06 -12.06 -2.04
C LEU A 265 25.15 -12.01 -3.10
N ALA A 266 24.81 -11.69 -4.34
CA ALA A 266 25.80 -11.58 -5.41
C ALA A 266 26.87 -10.53 -5.09
N GLN A 267 26.46 -9.38 -4.52
CA GLN A 267 27.36 -8.31 -4.08
C GLN A 267 28.31 -8.78 -2.96
N ILE A 268 27.82 -9.56 -2.00
CA ILE A 268 28.66 -10.12 -0.93
C ILE A 268 29.71 -11.09 -1.47
N HIS A 269 29.38 -11.90 -2.48
CA HIS A 269 30.31 -12.89 -3.04
C HIS A 269 31.31 -12.30 -4.05
N ASN A 270 30.98 -11.18 -4.70
CA ASN A 270 31.81 -10.53 -5.71
C ASN A 270 31.91 -9.01 -5.49
N PRO A 271 32.64 -8.54 -4.46
CA PRO A 271 32.72 -7.12 -4.13
C PRO A 271 33.37 -6.28 -5.26
N GLU A 272 34.24 -6.85 -6.09
CA GLU A 272 35.03 -6.11 -7.11
C GLU A 272 34.28 -5.81 -8.43
N LYS A 273 33.05 -6.31 -8.64
CA LYS A 273 32.33 -6.12 -9.91
C LYS A 273 31.37 -4.92 -9.96
N ASN A 274 31.22 -4.15 -8.88
CA ASN A 274 30.18 -3.12 -8.76
C ASN A 274 30.70 -1.66 -8.72
N ASP A 275 32.01 -1.44 -8.89
CA ASP A 275 32.62 -0.08 -8.99
C ASP A 275 32.80 0.39 -10.46
N ARG A 276 32.01 -0.14 -11.40
CA ARG A 276 31.99 0.28 -12.83
C ARG A 276 30.59 0.61 -13.32
#